data_AF-A0A3R9MW04-F1
#
_entry.id   AF-A0A3R9MW04-F1
#
_cell.length_a   1.000
_cell.length_b   1.000
_cell.length_c   1.000
_cell.angle_alpha   90.00
_cell.angle_beta   90.00
_cell.angle_gamma   90.00
#
_symmetry.space_group_name_H-M   'P 1'
#
loop_
_entity.id
_entity.type
_entity.pdbx_description
1 polymer ?
#
loop_
_entity_poly.entity_id
_entity_poly.type
_entity_poly.pdbx_seq_one_letter_code
_entity_poly.pdbx_strand_id
1 'polypeptide(L)'
;MRLSRILPLLLVAAACSSPEQNAASTVTATAPDSAADRPEPLDTARPAPVDAQADTLLTSRTKHVFSAASTPDVFSLVLRGSSVLSGEATLTITTASGQVIFREVLSSPDLEAAMVYEMKGPTATQAEREAYVRKRVKEFFADKNFQRPAVAKSATFPAAAEAPAGLDRAAWDDLHRRPEAIAFHYLVGKEDRRTIAWSPLRKQVVHIP
;
A
#
# COMPACT_ATOMS: atom_id res chain seq x y z
N MET A 1 -27.68 40.84 -39.13
CA MET A 1 -27.51 39.88 -40.26
C MET A 1 -27.04 38.55 -39.65
N ARG A 2 -27.50 37.34 -40.05
CA ARG A 2 -27.34 36.63 -41.35
C ARG A 2 -25.85 36.55 -41.77
N LEU A 3 -25.25 35.40 -42.12
CA LEU A 3 -25.78 34.06 -42.44
C LEU A 3 -25.04 32.90 -41.72
N SER A 4 -25.65 31.73 -41.71
CA SER A 4 -25.02 30.42 -41.46
C SER A 4 -24.28 29.89 -42.70
N ARG A 5 -23.30 28.99 -42.53
CA ARG A 5 -22.89 28.00 -43.55
C ARG A 5 -22.62 26.63 -42.94
N ILE A 6 -23.30 25.63 -43.48
CA ILE A 6 -23.11 24.17 -43.33
C ILE A 6 -22.74 23.65 -44.73
N LEU A 7 -21.90 22.62 -44.86
CA LEU A 7 -21.79 21.67 -46.03
C LEU A 7 -20.85 20.48 -45.61
N PRO A 8 -20.75 19.34 -46.35
CA PRO A 8 -20.97 18.01 -45.71
C PRO A 8 -20.11 16.81 -46.24
N LEU A 9 -20.47 15.61 -45.76
CA LEU A 9 -20.39 14.22 -46.33
C LEU A 9 -19.40 13.82 -47.47
N LEU A 10 -18.70 12.68 -47.26
CA LEU A 10 -18.51 11.50 -48.16
C LEU A 10 -17.55 10.47 -47.49
N LEU A 11 -17.79 9.17 -47.25
CA LEU A 11 -18.91 8.21 -47.41
C LEU A 11 -18.85 7.19 -48.60
N VAL A 12 -18.04 6.12 -48.44
CA VAL A 12 -18.03 4.81 -49.18
C VAL A 12 -17.47 3.77 -48.16
N ALA A 13 -18.09 2.65 -47.74
CA ALA A 13 -18.55 1.38 -48.39
C ALA A 13 -17.39 0.50 -48.95
N ALA A 14 -17.32 -0.83 -48.85
CA ALA A 14 -18.11 -1.91 -48.21
C ALA A 14 -17.12 -2.99 -47.62
N ALA A 15 -17.38 -4.25 -47.21
CA ALA A 15 -18.53 -5.19 -47.25
C ALA A 15 -18.48 -6.11 -45.96
N CYS A 16 -19.33 -7.10 -45.63
CA CYS A 16 -19.71 -8.41 -46.22
C CYS A 16 -18.53 -9.41 -46.42
N SER A 17 -18.57 -10.70 -46.03
CA SER A 17 -19.68 -11.63 -45.68
C SER A 17 -19.32 -12.67 -44.58
N SER A 18 -20.27 -13.54 -44.21
CA SER A 18 -20.14 -14.61 -43.19
C SER A 18 -19.92 -16.02 -43.81
N PRO A 19 -20.39 -17.17 -43.26
CA PRO A 19 -19.56 -18.04 -42.43
C PRO A 19 -19.46 -19.51 -42.91
N GLU A 20 -18.84 -20.36 -42.08
CA GLU A 20 -19.13 -21.79 -41.89
C GLU A 20 -18.75 -22.78 -43.00
N GLN A 21 -17.90 -23.76 -42.64
CA GLN A 21 -17.97 -25.10 -43.25
C GLN A 21 -17.53 -26.18 -42.26
N ASN A 22 -18.44 -27.14 -42.02
CA ASN A 22 -18.21 -28.32 -41.19
C ASN A 22 -17.95 -29.52 -42.10
N ALA A 23 -16.92 -30.31 -41.82
CA ALA A 23 -16.55 -31.50 -42.59
C ALA A 23 -16.12 -32.62 -41.63
N ALA A 24 -16.59 -33.84 -41.85
CA ALA A 24 -16.68 -34.86 -40.82
C ALA A 24 -15.66 -36.00 -40.93
N SER A 25 -15.45 -36.66 -39.78
CA SER A 25 -15.11 -38.08 -39.63
C SER A 25 -13.84 -38.64 -40.27
N THR A 26 -12.89 -38.98 -39.38
CA THR A 26 -12.40 -40.37 -39.32
C THR A 26 -12.52 -40.87 -37.88
N VAL A 27 -13.26 -41.96 -37.67
CA VAL A 27 -13.29 -42.66 -36.38
C VAL A 27 -12.34 -43.84 -36.43
N THR A 28 -11.33 -43.84 -35.57
CA THR A 28 -10.57 -45.04 -35.20
C THR A 28 -10.63 -45.17 -33.68
N ALA A 29 -11.36 -46.18 -33.19
CA ALA A 29 -11.49 -46.42 -31.77
C ALA A 29 -10.38 -47.35 -31.26
N THR A 30 -9.64 -46.88 -30.26
CA THR A 30 -8.84 -47.72 -29.36
C THR A 30 -9.24 -47.36 -27.91
N ALA A 31 -9.19 -48.34 -27.01
CA ALA A 31 -9.80 -48.26 -25.69
C ALA A 31 -9.23 -47.17 -24.76
N PRO A 32 -9.99 -46.66 -23.78
CA PRO A 32 -9.53 -45.65 -22.85
C PRO A 32 -8.62 -46.24 -21.77
N ASP A 33 -7.48 -45.59 -21.51
CA ASP A 33 -6.67 -45.89 -20.33
C ASP A 33 -7.11 -44.98 -19.17
N SER A 34 -7.95 -45.51 -18.28
CA SER A 34 -8.42 -44.81 -17.08
C SER A 34 -7.34 -44.83 -16.00
N ALA A 35 -6.35 -43.95 -16.17
CA ALA A 35 -5.44 -43.53 -15.10
C ALA A 35 -6.23 -42.74 -14.03
N ALA A 36 -6.98 -43.48 -13.20
CA ALA A 36 -7.82 -42.94 -12.15
C ALA A 36 -7.03 -42.14 -11.12
N ASP A 37 -7.69 -41.15 -10.49
CA ASP A 37 -7.14 -40.35 -9.42
C ASP A 37 -6.52 -41.22 -8.32
N ARG A 38 -5.19 -41.29 -8.31
CA ARG A 38 -4.46 -41.58 -7.08
C ARG A 38 -4.36 -40.27 -6.33
N PRO A 39 -4.91 -40.15 -5.10
CA PRO A 39 -4.51 -39.04 -4.25
C PRO A 39 -2.99 -39.13 -4.06
N GLU A 40 -2.29 -38.02 -4.35
CA GLU A 40 -0.87 -37.89 -4.02
C GLU A 40 -0.65 -38.25 -2.54
N PRO A 41 0.46 -38.90 -2.17
CA PRO A 41 0.79 -39.12 -0.77
C PRO A 41 0.72 -37.82 0.00
N LEU A 42 0.04 -37.82 1.16
CA LEU A 42 -0.18 -36.61 1.94
C LEU A 42 1.14 -36.12 2.54
N ASP A 43 1.85 -35.28 1.79
CA ASP A 43 3.18 -34.74 2.11
C ASP A 43 3.09 -33.69 3.22
N THR A 44 2.84 -34.15 4.45
CA THR A 44 2.82 -33.33 5.67
C THR A 44 4.24 -32.94 6.13
N ALA A 45 5.28 -33.33 5.39
CA ALA A 45 6.66 -32.91 5.63
C ALA A 45 7.01 -31.62 4.86
N ARG A 46 6.29 -31.33 3.78
CA ARG A 46 6.38 -30.04 3.08
C ARG A 46 5.84 -28.91 3.96
N PRO A 47 6.60 -27.83 4.19
CA PRO A 47 6.05 -26.61 4.77
C PRO A 47 4.86 -26.14 3.92
N ALA A 48 3.76 -25.77 4.57
CA ALA A 48 2.58 -25.28 3.87
C ALA A 48 2.96 -24.09 2.96
N PRO A 49 2.43 -24.00 1.73
CA PRO A 49 2.71 -22.87 0.86
C PRO A 49 2.24 -21.58 1.53
N VAL A 50 3.13 -20.58 1.57
CA VAL A 50 2.94 -19.26 2.19
C VAL A 50 1.88 -18.49 1.40
N ASP A 51 0.61 -18.73 1.72
CA ASP A 51 -0.51 -17.97 1.17
C ASP A 51 -0.57 -16.61 1.86
N ALA A 52 -0.18 -15.59 1.10
CA ALA A 52 -0.18 -14.19 1.52
C ALA A 52 -1.57 -13.67 1.97
N GLN A 53 -2.67 -14.40 1.71
CA GLN A 53 -3.97 -14.12 2.28
C GLN A 53 -4.21 -14.88 3.61
N ALA A 54 -3.87 -16.18 3.69
CA ALA A 54 -3.96 -16.96 4.94
C ALA A 54 -3.06 -16.40 6.06
N ASP A 55 -1.85 -15.95 5.73
CA ASP A 55 -0.88 -15.40 6.70
C ASP A 55 -1.21 -13.97 7.18
N THR A 56 -2.32 -13.37 6.73
CA THR A 56 -2.68 -11.98 7.07
C THR A 56 -3.47 -11.90 8.38
N LEU A 57 -2.80 -11.41 9.43
CA LEU A 57 -3.33 -11.33 10.80
C LEU A 57 -4.14 -10.07 11.07
N LEU A 58 -3.71 -8.92 10.53
CA LEU A 58 -4.41 -7.64 10.63
C LEU A 58 -4.23 -6.85 9.33
N THR A 59 -5.21 -6.02 9.01
CA THR A 59 -5.09 -5.00 7.98
C THR A 59 -5.76 -3.72 8.45
N SER A 60 -5.05 -2.60 8.30
CA SER A 60 -5.57 -1.25 8.43
C SER A 60 -5.39 -0.54 7.09
N ARG A 61 -6.39 0.21 6.63
CA ARG A 61 -6.39 0.80 5.30
C ARG A 61 -7.25 2.07 5.26
N THR A 62 -6.74 3.13 4.67
CA THR A 62 -7.51 4.36 4.42
C THR A 62 -7.24 4.91 3.01
N LYS A 63 -8.05 5.88 2.60
CA LYS A 63 -7.82 6.70 1.40
C LYS A 63 -7.56 8.13 1.85
N HIS A 64 -6.40 8.68 1.51
CA HIS A 64 -6.04 10.05 1.89
C HIS A 64 -5.36 10.76 0.72
N VAL A 65 -5.66 12.05 0.54
CA VAL A 65 -4.94 12.91 -0.40
C VAL A 65 -3.48 12.99 0.05
N PHE A 66 -2.50 12.81 -0.84
CA PHE A 66 -1.08 12.83 -0.45
C PHE A 66 -0.14 13.18 -1.61
N SER A 67 -0.05 12.35 -2.65
CA SER A 67 0.83 12.58 -3.80
C SER A 67 0.21 13.42 -4.93
N ALA A 68 -1.12 13.36 -5.07
CA ALA A 68 -1.91 14.17 -5.99
C ALA A 68 -2.83 15.14 -5.22
N ALA A 69 -3.20 16.27 -5.83
CA ALA A 69 -3.92 17.36 -5.16
C ALA A 69 -5.40 17.04 -4.84
N SER A 70 -6.05 16.20 -5.64
CA SER A 70 -7.49 15.89 -5.53
C SER A 70 -7.82 14.39 -5.60
N THR A 71 -6.88 13.56 -6.05
CA THR A 71 -7.05 12.10 -6.13
C THR A 71 -6.41 11.47 -4.88
N PRO A 72 -7.15 10.72 -4.05
CA PRO A 72 -6.59 10.13 -2.84
C PRO A 72 -5.77 8.88 -3.15
N ASP A 73 -4.64 8.77 -2.46
CA ASP A 73 -3.81 7.56 -2.42
C ASP A 73 -4.36 6.57 -1.38
N VAL A 74 -4.02 5.31 -1.55
CA VAL A 74 -4.36 4.22 -0.64
C VAL A 74 -3.21 3.96 0.32
N PHE A 75 -3.43 4.28 1.59
CA PHE A 75 -2.56 3.94 2.70
C PHE A 75 -2.97 2.57 3.24
N SER A 76 -2.02 1.65 3.42
CA SER A 76 -2.29 0.30 3.92
C SER A 76 -1.18 -0.21 4.82
N LEU A 77 -1.54 -0.76 5.98
CA LEU A 77 -0.66 -1.45 6.91
C LEU A 77 -1.18 -2.89 7.06
N VAL A 78 -0.38 -3.87 6.67
CA VAL A 78 -0.78 -5.29 6.67
C VAL A 78 0.20 -6.09 7.53
N LEU A 79 -0.27 -6.60 8.66
CA LEU A 79 0.50 -7.46 9.57
C LEU A 79 0.38 -8.93 9.13
N ARG A 80 1.51 -9.59 8.93
CA ARG A 80 1.59 -11.00 8.52
C ARG A 80 2.52 -11.81 9.40
N GLY A 81 2.24 -13.11 9.51
CA GLY A 81 3.10 -14.07 10.21
C GLY A 81 2.32 -15.02 11.12
N SER A 82 3.03 -15.74 11.99
CA SER A 82 2.46 -16.78 12.86
C SER A 82 1.68 -16.27 14.07
N SER A 83 1.93 -15.05 14.55
CA SER A 83 1.18 -14.41 15.63
C SER A 83 1.31 -12.89 15.57
N VAL A 84 0.43 -12.16 16.26
CA VAL A 84 0.47 -10.69 16.29
C VAL A 84 1.77 -10.16 16.93
N LEU A 85 2.42 -10.94 17.80
CA LEU A 85 3.66 -10.55 18.48
C LEU A 85 4.94 -11.06 17.79
N SER A 86 4.82 -11.88 16.73
CA SER A 86 5.94 -12.40 15.93
C SER A 86 5.90 -11.99 14.46
N GLY A 87 4.84 -11.31 14.03
CA GLY A 87 4.66 -10.89 12.65
C GLY A 87 5.36 -9.59 12.27
N GLU A 88 5.38 -9.32 10.97
CA GLU A 88 5.86 -8.07 10.36
C GLU A 88 4.71 -7.31 9.71
N ALA A 89 4.65 -6.00 9.94
CA ALA A 89 3.65 -5.12 9.36
C ALA A 89 4.23 -4.32 8.19
N THR A 90 3.78 -4.63 6.97
CA THR A 90 4.17 -3.86 5.79
C THR A 90 3.30 -2.63 5.66
N LEU A 91 3.90 -1.45 5.83
CA LEU A 91 3.31 -0.15 5.46
C LEU A 91 3.51 0.07 3.96
N THR A 92 2.46 0.49 3.27
CA THR A 92 2.50 0.90 1.86
C THR A 92 1.64 2.13 1.61
N ILE A 93 2.09 2.96 0.66
CA ILE A 93 1.27 4.01 0.03
C ILE A 93 1.22 3.70 -1.46
N THR A 94 0.00 3.55 -1.99
CA THR A 94 -0.26 3.18 -3.39
C THR A 94 -1.12 4.25 -4.04
N THR A 95 -0.71 4.77 -5.19
CA THR A 95 -1.48 5.77 -5.92
C THR A 95 -2.79 5.20 -6.47
N ALA A 96 -3.71 6.08 -6.87
CA ALA A 96 -4.94 5.69 -7.54
C ALA A 96 -4.73 4.95 -8.89
N SER A 97 -3.52 5.01 -9.48
CA SER A 97 -3.14 4.19 -10.65
C SER A 97 -2.56 2.82 -10.30
N GLY A 98 -2.48 2.47 -9.01
CA GLY A 98 -1.93 1.19 -8.53
C GLY A 98 -0.40 1.19 -8.32
N GLN A 99 0.29 2.32 -8.51
CA GLN A 99 1.74 2.39 -8.28
C GLN A 99 2.05 2.53 -6.79
N VAL A 100 2.84 1.61 -6.24
CA VAL A 100 3.40 1.77 -4.88
C VAL A 100 4.47 2.86 -4.91
N ILE A 101 4.27 3.92 -4.13
CA ILE A 101 5.18 5.08 -4.01
C ILE A 101 5.91 5.16 -2.67
N PHE A 102 5.49 4.33 -1.70
CA PHE A 102 6.21 4.11 -0.44
C PHE A 102 5.99 2.68 0.04
N ARG A 103 7.03 2.08 0.62
CA ARG A 103 6.98 0.79 1.30
C ARG A 103 7.96 0.81 2.47
N GLU A 104 7.52 0.32 3.61
CA GLU A 104 8.32 0.13 4.82
C GLU A 104 7.86 -1.15 5.52
N VAL A 105 8.75 -1.81 6.24
CA VAL A 105 8.43 -2.96 7.10
C VAL A 105 8.66 -2.54 8.55
N LEU A 106 7.65 -2.75 9.38
CA LEU A 106 7.69 -2.51 10.82
C LEU A 106 7.64 -3.86 11.53
N SER A 107 8.57 -4.09 12.44
CA SER A 107 8.59 -5.32 13.25
C SER A 107 7.51 -5.28 14.33
N SER A 108 7.19 -6.43 14.94
CA SER A 108 6.36 -6.46 16.15
C SER A 108 6.87 -5.51 17.26
N PRO A 109 8.18 -5.50 17.63
CA PRO A 109 8.75 -4.48 18.53
C PRO A 109 8.49 -3.02 18.13
N ASP A 110 8.50 -2.68 16.83
CA ASP A 110 8.17 -1.32 16.36
C ASP A 110 6.71 -0.95 16.66
N LEU A 111 5.82 -1.92 16.77
CA LEU A 111 4.39 -1.74 17.12
C LEU A 111 4.08 -2.04 18.60
N GLU A 112 5.04 -2.51 19.39
CA GLU A 112 4.79 -2.95 20.77
C GLU A 112 5.56 -2.15 21.83
N ALA A 113 6.79 -1.71 21.58
CA ALA A 113 7.68 -1.26 22.66
C ALA A 113 7.19 -0.03 23.45
N ALA A 114 6.35 0.82 22.85
CA ALA A 114 5.66 1.94 23.50
C ALA A 114 4.58 1.50 24.51
N MET A 115 4.18 0.23 24.56
CA MET A 115 3.26 -0.32 25.56
C MET A 115 3.73 -0.09 27.00
N VAL A 116 5.05 0.02 27.20
CA VAL A 116 5.69 0.34 28.50
C VAL A 116 5.13 1.62 29.14
N TYR A 117 4.57 2.54 28.34
CA TYR A 117 3.94 3.79 28.81
C TYR A 117 2.44 3.65 29.14
N GLU A 118 1.76 2.57 28.71
CA GLU A 118 0.36 2.26 29.05
C GLU A 118 0.25 1.12 30.11
N MET A 119 1.37 0.51 30.52
CA MET A 119 1.42 -0.59 31.49
C MET A 119 1.10 -0.15 32.93
N LYS A 120 0.30 -0.96 33.63
CA LYS A 120 -0.11 -0.73 35.05
C LYS A 120 0.78 -1.45 36.08
N GLY A 121 1.80 -2.17 35.63
CA GLY A 121 2.66 -3.02 36.44
C GLY A 121 3.97 -3.35 35.72
N PRO A 122 4.86 -4.14 36.34
CA PRO A 122 6.21 -4.40 35.81
C PRO A 122 6.24 -5.31 34.57
N THR A 123 5.16 -6.03 34.29
CA THR A 123 5.00 -6.94 33.15
C THR A 123 3.59 -6.82 32.56
N ALA A 124 3.42 -7.26 31.31
CA ALA A 124 2.14 -7.36 30.64
C ALA A 124 1.92 -8.81 30.17
N THR A 125 0.67 -9.28 30.19
CA THR A 125 0.29 -10.59 29.64
C THR A 125 0.34 -10.59 28.12
N GLN A 126 0.43 -11.77 27.50
CA GLN A 126 0.37 -11.89 26.04
C GLN A 126 -0.92 -11.27 25.46
N ALA A 127 -2.07 -11.47 26.12
CA ALA A 127 -3.35 -10.93 25.66
C ALA A 127 -3.36 -9.39 25.66
N GLU A 128 -2.78 -8.74 26.67
CA GLU A 128 -2.66 -7.28 26.71
C GLU A 128 -1.70 -6.77 25.63
N ARG A 129 -0.57 -7.45 25.40
CA ARG A 129 0.40 -7.12 24.33
C ARG A 129 -0.25 -7.23 22.95
N GLU A 130 -0.98 -8.32 22.69
CA GLU A 130 -1.73 -8.49 21.43
C GLU A 130 -2.83 -7.43 21.27
N ALA A 131 -3.57 -7.11 22.33
CA ALA A 131 -4.58 -6.05 22.30
C ALA A 131 -3.96 -4.68 22.00
N TYR A 132 -2.77 -4.40 22.53
CA TYR A 132 -2.02 -3.17 22.28
C TYR A 132 -1.57 -3.03 20.81
N VAL A 133 -0.97 -4.08 20.23
CA VAL A 133 -0.59 -4.07 18.80
C VAL A 133 -1.83 -3.97 17.90
N ARG A 134 -2.91 -4.68 18.23
CA ARG A 134 -4.20 -4.59 17.51
C ARG A 134 -4.79 -3.17 17.56
N LYS A 135 -4.71 -2.49 18.72
CA LYS A 135 -5.09 -1.07 18.90
C LYS A 135 -4.24 -0.16 17.99
N ARG A 136 -2.91 -0.24 18.06
CA ARG A 136 -2.01 0.61 17.23
C ARG A 136 -2.23 0.40 15.74
N VAL A 137 -2.35 -0.84 15.26
CA VAL A 137 -2.62 -1.11 13.82
C VAL A 137 -3.94 -0.48 13.38
N LYS A 138 -5.00 -0.59 14.19
CA LYS A 138 -6.30 0.05 13.91
C LYS A 138 -6.20 1.59 13.88
N GLU A 139 -5.45 2.18 14.81
CA GLU A 139 -5.30 3.64 14.95
C GLU A 139 -4.19 4.24 14.06
N PHE A 140 -3.42 3.41 13.34
CA PHE A 140 -2.21 3.81 12.61
C PHE A 140 -2.45 4.91 11.55
N PHE A 141 -3.65 4.93 10.95
CA PHE A 141 -4.06 5.96 9.98
C PHE A 141 -5.19 6.86 10.49
N ALA A 142 -5.28 7.11 11.80
CA ALA A 142 -6.20 8.09 12.35
C ALA A 142 -5.89 9.51 11.82
N ASP A 143 -6.90 10.33 11.56
CA ASP A 143 -6.75 11.64 10.89
C ASP A 143 -5.73 12.57 11.57
N LYS A 144 -5.57 12.46 12.90
CA LYS A 144 -4.56 13.20 13.69
C LYS A 144 -3.12 12.99 13.20
N ASN A 145 -2.84 11.86 12.55
CA ASN A 145 -1.53 11.45 12.03
C ASN A 145 -1.21 12.14 10.68
N PHE A 146 -2.17 12.85 10.07
CA PHE A 146 -2.00 13.59 8.82
C PHE A 146 -1.96 15.10 9.08
N GLN A 147 -0.85 15.75 8.73
CA GLN A 147 -0.63 17.18 8.95
C GLN A 147 -0.59 17.95 7.63
N ARG A 148 -1.26 19.11 7.59
CA ARG A 148 -1.09 20.14 6.55
C ARG A 148 -0.76 21.49 7.21
N PRO A 149 0.27 22.22 6.76
CA PRO A 149 1.24 21.86 5.73
C PRO A 149 2.18 20.72 6.19
N ALA A 150 2.77 20.02 5.23
CA ALA A 150 3.75 18.96 5.48
C ALA A 150 4.95 19.47 6.30
N VAL A 151 5.43 20.66 5.95
CA VAL A 151 6.48 21.38 6.68
C VAL A 151 5.87 22.67 7.22
N ALA A 152 6.06 22.95 8.52
CA ALA A 152 5.56 24.18 9.14
C ALA A 152 6.29 25.42 8.58
N LYS A 153 5.56 26.54 8.37
CA LYS A 153 6.12 27.79 7.80
C LYS A 153 7.24 28.45 8.61
N SER A 154 7.44 28.01 9.85
CA SER A 154 8.49 28.46 10.77
C SER A 154 9.66 27.46 10.88
N ALA A 155 9.63 26.34 10.15
CA ALA A 155 10.66 25.32 10.22
C ALA A 155 11.84 25.67 9.31
N THR A 156 13.04 25.75 9.90
CA THR A 156 14.30 25.84 9.16
C THR A 156 14.69 24.47 8.60
N PHE A 157 15.49 24.45 7.52
CA PHE A 157 16.12 23.21 7.06
C PHE A 157 16.94 22.59 8.22
N PRO A 158 16.83 21.27 8.48
CA PRO A 158 17.54 20.60 9.57
C PRO A 158 19.07 20.70 9.44
N ALA A 159 19.80 20.52 10.54
CA ALA A 159 21.26 20.45 10.48
C ALA A 159 21.69 19.20 9.68
N ALA A 160 22.89 19.22 9.09
CA ALA A 160 23.37 18.11 8.24
C ALA A 160 23.50 16.75 8.97
N ALA A 161 23.56 16.75 10.31
CA ALA A 161 23.55 15.54 11.14
C ALA A 161 22.13 15.05 11.52
N GLU A 162 21.11 15.87 11.28
CA GLU A 162 19.70 15.63 11.62
C GLU A 162 18.82 15.43 10.36
N ALA A 163 19.31 15.87 9.19
CA ALA A 163 18.60 15.77 7.92
C ALA A 163 18.34 14.29 7.54
N PRO A 164 17.07 13.87 7.39
CA PRO A 164 16.75 12.49 7.03
C PRO A 164 17.39 12.05 5.71
N ALA A 165 17.80 10.78 5.65
CA ALA A 165 18.48 10.23 4.47
C ALA A 165 17.65 10.44 3.19
N GLY A 166 18.23 11.15 2.23
CA GLY A 166 17.59 11.48 0.96
C GLY A 166 16.80 12.79 0.93
N LEU A 167 16.65 13.52 2.05
CA LEU A 167 16.10 14.88 2.07
C LEU A 167 17.19 15.92 1.75
N ASP A 168 17.16 16.47 0.54
CA ASP A 168 18.01 17.59 0.15
C ASP A 168 17.32 18.96 0.34
N ARG A 169 18.12 20.03 0.28
CA ARG A 169 17.64 21.39 0.49
C ARG A 169 16.63 21.87 -0.55
N ALA A 170 16.70 21.41 -1.79
CA ALA A 170 15.76 21.82 -2.84
C ALA A 170 14.41 21.11 -2.67
N ALA A 171 14.41 19.83 -2.28
CA ALA A 171 13.21 19.09 -1.92
C ALA A 171 12.51 19.68 -0.68
N TRP A 172 13.28 20.06 0.34
CA TRP A 172 12.73 20.78 1.51
C TRP A 172 12.15 22.14 1.14
N ASP A 173 12.89 22.98 0.41
CA ASP A 173 12.42 24.31 0.04
C ASP A 173 11.19 24.24 -0.90
N ASP A 174 11.03 23.17 -1.70
CA ASP A 174 9.81 22.90 -2.45
C ASP A 174 8.62 22.53 -1.53
N LEU A 175 8.82 21.62 -0.56
CA LEU A 175 7.78 21.27 0.42
C LEU A 175 7.37 22.46 1.30
N HIS A 176 8.33 23.26 1.77
CA HIS A 176 8.08 24.43 2.62
C HIS A 176 7.28 25.54 1.90
N ARG A 177 7.36 25.62 0.56
CA ARG A 177 6.55 26.54 -0.25
C ARG A 177 5.12 26.05 -0.52
N ARG A 178 4.76 24.81 -0.15
CA ARG A 178 3.49 24.15 -0.47
C ARG A 178 2.55 24.10 0.73
N PRO A 179 1.69 25.11 0.97
CA PRO A 179 0.73 25.08 2.06
C PRO A 179 -0.30 23.94 1.93
N GLU A 180 -0.48 23.38 0.73
CA GLU A 180 -1.39 22.28 0.42
C GLU A 180 -0.83 20.90 0.76
N ALA A 181 0.51 20.76 0.80
CA ALA A 181 1.21 19.49 0.97
C ALA A 181 0.90 18.85 2.32
N ILE A 182 0.89 17.51 2.34
CA ILE A 182 0.52 16.71 3.52
C ILE A 182 1.71 15.88 3.97
N ALA A 183 1.98 15.89 5.27
CA ALA A 183 2.83 14.91 5.92
C ALA A 183 1.97 13.84 6.59
N PHE A 184 2.43 12.60 6.56
CA PHE A 184 1.93 11.53 7.42
C PHE A 184 3.00 11.25 8.48
N HIS A 185 2.62 11.24 9.75
CA HIS A 185 3.52 10.90 10.86
C HIS A 185 3.02 9.67 11.61
N TYR A 186 3.96 8.83 12.02
CA TYR A 186 3.71 7.56 12.70
C TYR A 186 4.81 7.32 13.73
N LEU A 187 4.52 6.44 14.68
CA LEU A 187 5.31 6.25 15.89
C LEU A 187 5.72 4.78 15.94
N VAL A 188 7.02 4.55 15.97
CA VAL A 188 7.63 3.21 16.07
C VAL A 188 8.37 3.06 17.39
N GLY A 189 8.71 1.84 17.77
CA GLY A 189 9.60 1.58 18.91
C GLY A 189 9.08 2.22 20.20
N LYS A 190 9.87 3.11 20.80
CA LYS A 190 9.52 3.82 22.05
C LYS A 190 8.98 5.22 21.77
N GLU A 191 7.96 5.30 20.93
CA GLU A 191 7.39 6.56 20.40
C GLU A 191 8.38 7.38 19.54
N ASP A 192 9.32 6.69 18.89
CA ASP A 192 10.21 7.25 17.89
C ASP A 192 9.38 7.71 16.68
N ARG A 193 9.26 9.03 16.49
CA ARG A 193 8.43 9.61 15.43
C ARG A 193 9.15 9.52 14.08
N ARG A 194 8.45 8.99 13.08
CA ARG A 194 8.81 9.08 11.66
C ARG A 194 7.79 9.94 10.95
N THR A 195 8.26 10.91 10.16
CA THR A 195 7.41 11.79 9.36
C THR A 195 7.78 11.64 7.88
N ILE A 196 6.78 11.49 7.00
CA ILE A 196 6.97 11.33 5.56
C ILE A 196 6.04 12.26 4.76
N ALA A 197 6.54 12.78 3.64
CA ALA A 197 5.78 13.62 2.71
C ALA A 197 6.11 13.24 1.26
N TRP A 198 5.15 13.42 0.35
CA TRP A 198 5.42 13.32 -1.09
C TRP A 198 6.12 14.60 -1.58
N SER A 199 7.28 14.46 -2.23
CA SER A 199 7.99 15.56 -2.88
C SER A 199 7.63 15.61 -4.38
N PRO A 200 6.87 16.62 -4.86
CA PRO A 200 6.55 16.74 -6.29
C PRO A 200 7.79 16.98 -7.15
N LEU A 201 8.78 17.71 -6.63
CA LEU A 201 10.07 17.95 -7.28
C LEU A 201 10.81 16.63 -7.60
N ARG A 202 10.84 15.69 -6.64
CA ARG A 202 11.57 14.42 -6.78
C ARG A 202 10.71 13.23 -7.22
N LYS A 203 9.38 13.38 -7.28
CA LYS A 203 8.41 12.33 -7.64
C LYS A 203 8.56 11.07 -6.78
N GLN A 204 8.86 11.25 -5.50
CA GLN A 204 9.01 10.19 -4.51
C GLN A 204 8.49 10.67 -3.15
N VAL A 205 8.20 9.73 -2.26
CA VAL A 205 8.08 10.02 -0.83
C VAL A 205 9.48 10.27 -0.26
N VAL A 206 9.58 11.22 0.67
CA VAL A 206 10.79 11.55 1.43
C VAL A 206 10.46 11.58 2.92
N HIS A 207 11.42 11.22 3.77
CA HIS A 207 11.35 11.51 5.19
C HIS A 207 11.62 13.00 5.45
N ILE A 208 10.95 13.55 6.44
CA ILE A 208 11.19 14.89 6.99
C ILE A 208 11.27 14.79 8.53
N PRO A 209 11.85 15.78 9.24
CA PRO A 209 11.76 15.88 10.69
C PRO A 209 10.30 15.97 11.19
#